data_AF-A0A2D6R3S2-F1
#
_entry.id   AF-A0A2D6R3S2-F1
#
_cell.length_a   1.000
_cell.length_b   1.000
_cell.length_c   1.000
_cell.angle_alpha   90.00
_cell.angle_beta   90.00
_cell.angle_gamma   90.00
#
_symmetry.space_group_name_H-M   'P 1'
#
loop_
_entity.id
_entity.type
_entity.pdbx_description
1 polymer ?
#
loop_
_entity_poly.entity_id
_entity_poly.type
_entity_poly.pdbx_seq_one_letter_code
_entity_poly.pdbx_strand_id
1 'polypeptide(L)'
;MTRGLTVIVLLALTMPIAPIASAQDVERGEEVYTSRCVICHGDNGDGMGLVGIVHRAQANGLVTTIYPRDFTAGVFKFRSTPSGTLPTDDDLMRIVTEGISRSGMPSHTDMPEADRLNVISFIKTFSQRWAEDEPGEPLEIAAAPSFVGSAESTTRGEGVYATMQCFQCHGETGVGDGPASETLTDSWGDQILAFDFTSGPLKGGSTPEMIYRTFMTGLDGTPMPSYQPAMTEEQDRWDLVSYCLELMRGAPATQQD
;
A
#
# COMPACT_ATOMS: atom_id res chain seq x y z
N MET A 1 -66.47 -43.29 25.66
CA MET A 1 -66.15 -41.84 25.55
C MET A 1 -64.65 -41.66 25.72
N THR A 2 -63.90 -41.81 24.62
CA THR A 2 -62.43 -41.67 24.60
C THR A 2 -62.09 -40.41 23.82
N ARG A 3 -61.67 -39.35 24.52
CA ARG A 3 -61.22 -38.08 23.92
C ARG A 3 -59.76 -38.22 23.51
N GLY A 4 -59.49 -38.19 22.21
CA GLY A 4 -58.13 -38.11 21.66
C GLY A 4 -57.54 -36.71 21.84
N LEU A 5 -56.37 -36.63 22.47
CA LEU A 5 -55.61 -35.41 22.66
C LEU A 5 -54.63 -35.28 21.47
N THR A 6 -54.90 -34.37 20.54
CA THR A 6 -53.98 -34.05 19.44
C THR A 6 -52.88 -33.13 19.98
N VAL A 7 -51.66 -33.65 20.08
CA VAL A 7 -50.47 -32.86 20.42
C VAL A 7 -49.94 -32.23 19.13
N ILE A 8 -50.06 -30.91 19.01
CA ILE A 8 -49.44 -30.14 17.93
C ILE A 8 -48.00 -29.82 18.36
N VAL A 9 -47.03 -30.49 17.74
CA VAL A 9 -45.61 -30.17 17.90
C VAL A 9 -45.30 -28.95 17.02
N LEU A 10 -45.15 -27.78 17.64
CA LEU A 10 -44.62 -26.58 17.01
C LEU A 10 -43.12 -26.76 16.82
N LEU A 11 -42.69 -27.07 15.59
CA LEU A 11 -41.29 -26.96 15.19
C LEU A 11 -40.91 -25.47 15.21
N ALA A 12 -40.12 -25.07 16.22
CA ALA A 12 -39.49 -23.75 16.23
C ALA A 12 -38.39 -23.74 15.16
N LEU A 13 -38.68 -23.05 14.05
CA LEU A 13 -37.72 -22.80 12.99
C LEU A 13 -36.70 -21.77 13.50
N THR A 14 -35.56 -22.23 14.02
CA THR A 14 -34.45 -21.34 14.38
C THR A 14 -33.78 -20.88 13.08
N MET A 15 -34.15 -19.69 12.59
CA MET A 15 -33.44 -19.05 11.50
C MET A 15 -32.02 -18.67 11.99
N PRO A 16 -30.95 -19.09 11.28
CA PRO A 16 -29.62 -18.61 11.60
C PRO A 16 -29.60 -17.11 11.33
N ILE A 17 -29.29 -16.32 12.36
CA ILE A 17 -29.02 -14.89 12.22
C ILE A 17 -27.70 -14.80 11.47
N ALA A 18 -27.75 -14.54 10.17
CA ALA A 18 -26.57 -14.12 9.42
C ALA A 18 -26.04 -12.84 10.08
N PRO A 19 -24.72 -12.68 10.27
CA PRO A 19 -24.18 -11.42 10.75
C PRO A 19 -24.62 -10.33 9.77
N ILE A 20 -25.36 -9.34 10.29
CA ILE A 20 -25.67 -8.13 9.54
C ILE A 20 -24.29 -7.50 9.30
N ALA A 21 -23.81 -7.54 8.06
CA ALA A 21 -22.69 -6.71 7.66
C ALA A 21 -23.12 -5.28 8.02
N SER A 22 -22.45 -4.68 9.01
CA SER A 22 -22.73 -3.30 9.40
C SER A 22 -22.56 -2.47 8.14
N ALA A 23 -23.63 -1.82 7.69
CA ALA A 23 -23.50 -0.82 6.65
C ALA A 23 -22.43 0.17 7.10
N GLN A 24 -21.48 0.46 6.22
CA GLN A 24 -20.44 1.45 6.47
C GLN A 24 -21.11 2.78 6.86
N ASP A 25 -20.70 3.34 7.99
CA ASP A 25 -21.27 4.55 8.59
C ASP A 25 -20.27 5.71 8.45
N VAL A 26 -20.56 6.63 7.52
CA VAL A 26 -19.69 7.77 7.20
C VAL A 26 -19.62 8.76 8.37
N GLU A 27 -20.71 8.95 9.13
CA GLU A 27 -20.73 9.86 10.29
C GLU A 27 -19.82 9.32 11.39
N ARG A 28 -19.90 8.01 11.68
CA ARG A 28 -18.95 7.35 12.57
C ARG A 28 -17.52 7.43 12.02
N GLY A 29 -17.34 7.33 10.72
CA GLY A 29 -16.05 7.47 10.05
C GLY A 29 -15.41 8.85 10.26
N GLU A 30 -16.21 9.90 10.20
CA GLU A 30 -15.78 11.28 10.46
C GLU A 30 -15.30 11.47 11.91
N GLU A 31 -16.00 10.90 12.90
CA GLU A 31 -15.57 10.92 14.30
C GLU A 31 -14.21 10.22 14.50
N VAL A 32 -14.04 9.06 13.85
CA VAL A 32 -12.78 8.31 13.88
C VAL A 32 -11.66 9.12 13.22
N TYR A 33 -11.93 9.70 12.04
CA TYR A 33 -10.96 10.53 11.33
C TYR A 33 -10.52 11.73 12.17
N THR A 34 -11.49 12.46 12.74
CA THR A 34 -11.25 13.65 13.57
C THR A 34 -10.44 13.32 14.82
N SER A 35 -10.65 12.14 15.41
CA SER A 35 -9.93 11.76 16.62
C SER A 35 -8.52 11.20 16.37
N ARG A 36 -8.25 10.61 15.19
CA ARG A 36 -7.02 9.82 14.96
C ARG A 36 -6.21 10.21 13.73
N CYS A 37 -6.86 10.68 12.67
CA CYS A 37 -6.23 10.87 11.36
C CYS A 37 -5.95 12.35 11.06
N VAL A 38 -6.84 13.24 11.49
CA VAL A 38 -6.84 14.67 11.14
C VAL A 38 -5.56 15.40 11.52
N ILE A 39 -4.94 15.02 12.63
CA ILE A 39 -3.71 15.66 13.13
C ILE A 39 -2.56 15.56 12.12
N CYS A 40 -2.56 14.50 11.30
CA CYS A 40 -1.61 14.30 10.21
C CYS A 40 -2.22 14.67 8.85
N HIS A 41 -3.39 14.16 8.52
CA HIS A 41 -3.96 14.28 7.17
C HIS A 41 -4.75 15.56 6.90
N GLY A 42 -4.98 16.41 7.92
CA GLY A 42 -5.69 17.68 7.80
C GLY A 42 -7.21 17.53 7.80
N ASP A 43 -7.91 18.60 8.17
CA ASP A 43 -9.38 18.63 8.21
C ASP A 43 -10.00 18.41 6.81
N ASN A 44 -9.31 18.84 5.76
CA ASN A 44 -9.76 18.69 4.37
C ASN A 44 -9.24 17.41 3.70
N GLY A 45 -8.51 16.55 4.42
CA GLY A 45 -7.87 15.37 3.83
C GLY A 45 -6.78 15.69 2.80
N ASP A 46 -6.26 16.91 2.81
CA ASP A 46 -5.27 17.45 1.86
C ASP A 46 -3.81 17.12 2.24
N GLY A 47 -3.61 16.37 3.33
CA GLY A 47 -2.28 16.05 3.85
C GLY A 47 -1.64 17.19 4.64
N MET A 48 -2.35 18.29 4.90
CA MET A 48 -1.81 19.49 5.57
C MET A 48 -2.17 19.54 7.07
N GLY A 49 -2.12 18.39 7.75
CA GLY A 49 -2.37 18.33 9.19
C GLY A 49 -1.23 18.93 10.02
N LEU A 50 -1.57 19.36 11.25
CA LEU A 50 -0.69 20.10 12.16
C LEU A 50 0.69 19.45 12.40
N VAL A 51 0.77 18.12 12.40
CA VAL A 51 2.02 17.37 12.67
C VAL A 51 2.38 16.38 11.57
N GLY A 52 1.69 16.44 10.43
CA GLY A 52 1.84 15.47 9.35
C GLY A 52 3.11 15.66 8.52
N ILE A 53 3.55 16.91 8.36
CA ILE A 53 4.64 17.30 7.47
C ILE A 53 5.99 17.03 8.13
N VAL A 54 6.81 16.21 7.48
CA VAL A 54 8.14 15.82 7.98
C VAL A 54 9.22 16.31 7.04
N HIS A 55 10.17 17.10 7.56
CA HIS A 55 11.38 17.48 6.83
C HIS A 55 12.52 16.52 7.16
N ARG A 56 13.15 15.93 6.14
CA ARG A 56 14.25 14.98 6.30
C ARG A 56 15.50 15.48 5.60
N ALA A 57 16.52 15.78 6.39
CA ALA A 57 17.86 16.05 5.89
C ALA A 57 18.58 14.74 5.52
N GLN A 58 19.21 14.73 4.35
CA GLN A 58 20.07 13.67 3.86
C GLN A 58 21.54 14.00 4.16
N ALA A 59 22.42 12.99 4.09
CA ALA A 59 23.85 13.17 4.37
C ALA A 59 24.55 14.13 3.40
N ASN A 60 24.06 14.24 2.15
CA ASN A 60 24.55 15.17 1.13
C ASN A 60 24.03 16.62 1.33
N GLY A 61 23.26 16.88 2.40
CA GLY A 61 22.70 18.20 2.69
C GLY A 61 21.35 18.49 2.02
N LEU A 62 20.83 17.56 1.20
CA LEU A 62 19.50 17.69 0.62
C LEU A 62 18.43 17.59 1.71
N VAL A 63 17.40 18.45 1.66
CA VAL A 63 16.26 18.38 2.57
C VAL A 63 15.01 18.10 1.77
N THR A 64 14.35 16.99 2.07
CA THR A 64 13.05 16.64 1.47
C THR A 64 11.92 16.88 2.45
N THR A 65 10.79 17.30 1.92
CA THR A 65 9.55 17.43 2.68
C THR A 65 8.64 16.27 2.32
N ILE A 66 8.19 15.55 3.35
CA ILE A 66 7.32 14.39 3.22
C ILE A 66 5.96 14.79 3.76
N TYR A 67 4.96 14.75 2.89
CA TYR A 67 3.58 14.99 3.25
C TYR A 67 2.87 13.66 3.50
N PRO A 68 1.90 13.63 4.44
CA PRO A 68 0.86 12.62 4.48
C PRO A 68 0.11 12.56 3.15
N ARG A 69 -0.64 11.48 2.95
CA ARG A 69 -1.43 11.33 1.73
C ARG A 69 -2.50 12.42 1.67
N ASP A 70 -2.45 13.21 0.60
CA ASP A 70 -3.57 13.98 0.06
C ASP A 70 -4.62 13.03 -0.55
N PHE A 71 -5.77 12.92 0.13
CA PHE A 71 -6.90 12.12 -0.29
C PHE A 71 -7.77 12.80 -1.34
N THR A 72 -7.69 14.13 -1.48
CA THR A 72 -8.53 14.92 -2.39
C THR A 72 -8.25 14.61 -3.86
N ALA A 73 -7.01 14.22 -4.18
CA ALA A 73 -6.62 13.79 -5.51
C ALA A 73 -7.17 12.39 -5.89
N GLY A 74 -7.55 11.57 -4.91
CA GLY A 74 -7.92 10.18 -5.16
C GLY A 74 -6.78 9.34 -5.77
N VAL A 75 -5.52 9.66 -5.41
CA VAL A 75 -4.31 9.00 -5.94
C VAL A 75 -3.58 8.27 -4.81
N PHE A 76 -3.45 6.94 -4.92
CA PHE A 76 -2.92 6.10 -3.85
C PHE A 76 -1.68 5.32 -4.31
N LYS A 77 -0.64 5.25 -3.46
CA LYS A 77 0.62 4.57 -3.78
C LYS A 77 0.46 3.05 -3.75
N PHE A 78 -0.14 2.52 -2.68
CA PHE A 78 -0.14 1.09 -2.39
C PHE A 78 -1.49 0.48 -2.75
N ARG A 79 -1.55 -0.19 -3.89
CA ARG A 79 -2.76 -0.76 -4.46
C ARG A 79 -2.48 -2.17 -4.96
N SER A 80 -3.53 -2.95 -5.11
CA SER A 80 -3.57 -4.21 -5.85
C SER A 80 -4.03 -3.99 -7.30
N THR A 81 -4.58 -2.83 -7.60
CA THR A 81 -5.19 -2.48 -8.89
C THR A 81 -4.18 -1.87 -9.88
N PRO A 82 -4.44 -1.89 -11.20
CA PRO A 82 -3.55 -1.30 -12.21
C PRO A 82 -3.23 0.18 -11.97
N SER A 83 -2.07 0.65 -12.44
CA SER A 83 -1.68 2.06 -12.35
C SER A 83 -2.75 2.99 -12.94
N GLY A 84 -3.02 4.10 -12.25
CA GLY A 84 -4.04 5.09 -12.59
C GLY A 84 -5.43 4.81 -12.01
N THR A 85 -5.70 3.57 -11.59
CA THR A 85 -7.02 3.18 -11.06
C THR A 85 -7.12 3.34 -9.54
N LEU A 86 -8.34 3.46 -9.02
CA LEU A 86 -8.59 3.56 -7.58
C LEU A 86 -8.21 2.23 -6.85
N PRO A 87 -7.78 2.30 -5.58
CA PRO A 87 -7.64 1.13 -4.72
C PRO A 87 -8.99 0.44 -4.46
N THR A 88 -8.92 -0.82 -4.05
CA THR A 88 -10.06 -1.49 -3.39
C THR A 88 -10.19 -1.08 -1.92
N ASP A 89 -11.33 -1.37 -1.30
CA ASP A 89 -11.51 -1.20 0.14
C ASP A 89 -10.51 -2.08 0.93
N ASP A 90 -10.13 -3.25 0.41
CA ASP A 90 -9.11 -4.13 1.02
C ASP A 90 -7.72 -3.50 1.00
N ASP A 91 -7.37 -2.78 -0.07
CA ASP A 91 -6.11 -2.03 -0.13
C ASP A 91 -6.05 -0.94 0.94
N LEU A 92 -7.15 -0.19 1.10
CA LEU A 92 -7.27 0.84 2.13
C LEU A 92 -7.28 0.23 3.53
N MET A 93 -8.01 -0.88 3.73
CA MET A 93 -8.08 -1.60 4.99
C MET A 93 -6.71 -2.08 5.44
N ARG A 94 -5.91 -2.66 4.53
CA ARG A 94 -4.55 -3.08 4.82
C ARG A 94 -3.70 -1.91 5.28
N ILE A 95 -3.72 -0.79 4.56
CA ILE A 95 -2.89 0.40 4.89
C ILE A 95 -3.31 1.03 6.21
N VAL A 96 -4.61 1.16 6.49
CA VAL A 96 -5.11 1.69 7.78
C VAL A 96 -4.73 0.75 8.92
N THR A 97 -4.89 -0.56 8.72
CA THR A 97 -4.63 -1.58 9.75
C THR A 97 -3.14 -1.67 10.07
N GLU A 98 -2.30 -1.86 9.07
CA GLU A 98 -0.87 -2.13 9.23
C GLU A 98 -0.04 -0.86 9.39
N GLY A 99 -0.56 0.29 8.94
CA GLY A 99 0.23 1.50 8.78
C GLY A 99 1.18 1.39 7.58
N ILE A 100 2.11 2.33 7.50
CA ILE A 100 3.13 2.33 6.44
C ILE A 100 4.50 2.37 7.11
N SER A 101 5.24 1.28 6.97
CA SER A 101 6.63 1.18 7.43
C SER A 101 7.48 2.32 6.86
N ARG A 102 8.45 2.82 7.65
CA ARG A 102 9.34 3.93 7.27
C ARG A 102 8.60 5.22 6.87
N SER A 103 7.44 5.43 7.46
CA SER A 103 6.67 6.67 7.36
C SER A 103 6.17 7.08 8.74
N GLY A 104 5.51 8.23 8.83
CA GLY A 104 4.81 8.66 10.03
C GLY A 104 3.44 8.02 10.24
N MET A 105 2.97 7.12 9.36
CA MET A 105 1.64 6.51 9.43
C MET A 105 1.67 5.22 10.29
N PRO A 106 1.12 5.24 11.52
CA PRO A 106 1.15 4.10 12.42
C PRO A 106 0.13 3.01 12.04
N SER A 107 0.29 1.83 12.63
CA SER A 107 -0.74 0.78 12.59
C SER A 107 -1.94 1.16 13.45
N HIS A 108 -3.14 0.81 13.00
CA HIS A 108 -4.39 0.97 13.77
C HIS A 108 -5.01 -0.39 14.11
N THR A 109 -4.17 -1.35 14.48
CA THR A 109 -4.63 -2.68 14.96
C THR A 109 -5.36 -2.60 16.30
N ASP A 110 -5.17 -1.51 17.06
CA ASP A 110 -5.91 -1.19 18.28
C ASP A 110 -7.38 -0.79 18.00
N MET A 111 -7.68 -0.37 16.77
CA MET A 111 -9.00 0.07 16.35
C MET A 111 -9.86 -1.13 15.90
N PRO A 112 -11.14 -1.20 16.32
CA PRO A 112 -12.07 -2.21 15.82
C PRO A 112 -12.16 -2.18 14.29
N GLU A 113 -12.33 -3.33 13.66
CA GLU A 113 -12.42 -3.44 12.20
C GLU A 113 -13.56 -2.58 11.62
N ALA A 114 -14.71 -2.52 12.31
CA ALA A 114 -15.83 -1.67 11.90
C ALA A 114 -15.45 -0.18 11.86
N ASP A 115 -14.67 0.31 12.84
CA ASP A 115 -14.20 1.70 12.84
C ASP A 115 -13.17 1.95 11.73
N ARG A 116 -12.34 0.95 11.38
CA ARG A 116 -11.45 1.01 10.21
C ARG A 116 -12.23 1.07 8.90
N LEU A 117 -13.31 0.29 8.77
CA LEU A 117 -14.19 0.36 7.60
C LEU A 117 -14.87 1.73 7.50
N ASN A 118 -15.41 2.23 8.62
CA ASN A 118 -16.12 3.51 8.65
C ASN A 118 -15.20 4.69 8.29
N VAL A 119 -13.96 4.73 8.82
CA VAL A 119 -13.01 5.80 8.46
C VAL A 119 -12.59 5.72 7.00
N ILE A 120 -12.51 4.52 6.41
CA ILE A 120 -12.25 4.35 4.97
C ILE A 120 -13.38 4.98 4.15
N SER A 121 -14.64 4.72 4.54
CA SER A 121 -15.80 5.32 3.87
C SER A 121 -15.79 6.84 3.95
N PHE A 122 -15.39 7.41 5.08
CA PHE A 122 -15.19 8.85 5.22
C PHE A 122 -14.02 9.36 4.37
N ILE A 123 -12.87 8.68 4.35
CA ILE A 123 -11.73 9.07 3.50
C ILE A 123 -12.13 9.15 2.01
N LYS A 124 -13.01 8.23 1.56
CA LYS A 124 -13.51 8.23 0.19
C LYS A 124 -14.36 9.47 -0.15
N THR A 125 -14.88 10.21 0.84
CA THR A 125 -15.66 11.43 0.55
C THR A 125 -14.79 12.62 0.15
N PHE A 126 -13.47 12.59 0.37
CA PHE A 126 -12.58 13.70 0.03
C PHE A 126 -12.34 13.88 -1.48
N SER A 127 -12.64 12.86 -2.30
CA SER A 127 -12.35 12.89 -3.74
C SER A 127 -13.58 12.49 -4.56
N GLN A 128 -13.93 13.33 -5.54
CA GLN A 128 -15.03 13.06 -6.47
C GLN A 128 -14.79 11.80 -7.33
N ARG A 129 -13.53 11.37 -7.50
CA ARG A 129 -13.21 10.13 -8.23
C ARG A 129 -13.96 8.92 -7.70
N TRP A 130 -14.23 8.84 -6.40
CA TRP A 130 -14.96 7.71 -5.82
C TRP A 130 -16.44 7.64 -6.23
N ALA A 131 -16.98 8.71 -6.83
CA ALA A 131 -18.32 8.74 -7.42
C ALA A 131 -18.32 8.56 -8.94
N GLU A 132 -17.17 8.73 -9.59
CA GLU A 132 -17.04 8.77 -11.06
C GLU A 132 -16.32 7.54 -11.63
N ASP A 133 -15.37 7.02 -10.85
CA ASP A 133 -14.53 5.88 -11.19
C ASP A 133 -14.88 4.71 -10.26
N GLU A 134 -14.75 3.49 -10.77
CA GLU A 134 -14.72 2.28 -9.96
C GLU A 134 -13.27 1.88 -9.65
N PRO A 135 -13.01 1.17 -8.53
CA PRO A 135 -11.74 0.48 -8.32
C PRO A 135 -11.37 -0.39 -9.53
N GLY A 136 -10.09 -0.39 -9.90
CA GLY A 136 -9.61 -1.32 -10.92
C GLY A 136 -9.75 -2.77 -10.44
N GLU A 137 -9.81 -3.72 -11.38
CA GLU A 137 -9.76 -5.14 -11.02
C GLU A 137 -8.38 -5.46 -10.42
N PRO A 138 -8.30 -6.04 -9.21
CA PRO A 138 -7.03 -6.43 -8.61
C PRO A 138 -6.20 -7.32 -9.52
N LEU A 139 -4.89 -7.07 -9.58
CA LEU A 139 -3.98 -7.95 -10.27
C LEU A 139 -3.88 -9.28 -9.54
N GLU A 140 -4.16 -10.37 -10.25
CA GLU A 140 -3.92 -11.72 -9.79
C GLU A 140 -2.41 -11.99 -9.74
N ILE A 141 -1.88 -12.15 -8.54
CA ILE A 141 -0.46 -12.46 -8.30
C ILE A 141 -0.39 -13.87 -7.74
N ALA A 142 0.22 -14.78 -8.50
CA ALA A 142 0.45 -16.15 -8.04
C ALA A 142 1.41 -16.18 -6.85
N ALA A 143 1.39 -17.26 -6.07
CA ALA A 143 2.39 -17.49 -5.04
C ALA A 143 3.80 -17.48 -5.65
N ALA A 144 4.77 -16.93 -4.92
CA ALA A 144 6.15 -16.88 -5.38
C ALA A 144 6.65 -18.27 -5.81
N PRO A 145 7.18 -18.40 -7.04
CA PRO A 145 7.78 -19.65 -7.49
C PRO A 145 8.93 -20.09 -6.58
N SER A 146 9.17 -21.40 -6.50
CA SER A 146 10.22 -21.97 -5.65
C SER A 146 11.65 -21.54 -6.02
N PHE A 147 11.85 -21.00 -7.22
CA PHE A 147 13.15 -20.48 -7.66
C PHE A 147 13.44 -19.07 -7.13
N VAL A 148 12.45 -18.36 -6.57
CA VAL A 148 12.63 -16.99 -6.06
C VAL A 148 13.67 -17.00 -4.94
N GLY A 149 14.69 -16.16 -5.07
CA GLY A 149 15.85 -16.10 -4.18
C GLY A 149 16.99 -17.09 -4.50
N SER A 150 16.86 -17.94 -5.52
CA SER A 150 17.99 -18.75 -6.00
C SER A 150 19.07 -17.89 -6.67
N ALA A 151 20.31 -18.38 -6.72
CA ALA A 151 21.41 -17.69 -7.40
C ALA A 151 21.10 -17.45 -8.89
N GLU A 152 20.52 -18.44 -9.57
CA GLU A 152 20.17 -18.35 -10.98
C GLU A 152 19.11 -17.27 -11.24
N SER A 153 18.06 -17.24 -10.42
CA SER A 153 17.00 -16.21 -10.49
C SER A 153 17.54 -14.83 -10.17
N THR A 154 18.44 -14.73 -9.20
CA THR A 154 19.12 -13.48 -8.82
C THR A 154 19.97 -12.93 -9.96
N THR A 155 20.77 -13.76 -10.63
CA THR A 155 21.58 -13.34 -11.78
C THR A 155 20.73 -12.86 -12.96
N ARG A 156 19.60 -13.53 -13.24
CA ARG A 156 18.66 -13.02 -14.27
C ARG A 156 18.03 -11.70 -13.83
N GLY A 157 17.64 -11.60 -12.56
CA GLY A 157 17.04 -10.41 -11.97
C GLY A 157 17.92 -9.17 -12.03
N GLU A 158 19.24 -9.33 -11.85
CA GLU A 158 20.22 -8.27 -12.05
C GLU A 158 20.17 -7.73 -13.50
N GLY A 159 20.10 -8.64 -14.48
CA GLY A 159 19.91 -8.26 -15.88
C GLY A 159 18.60 -7.52 -16.14
N VAL A 160 17.51 -7.95 -15.50
CA VAL A 160 16.21 -7.25 -15.57
C VAL A 160 16.30 -5.86 -14.95
N TYR A 161 16.93 -5.73 -13.77
CA TYR A 161 17.13 -4.46 -13.06
C TYR A 161 17.88 -3.43 -13.93
N ALA A 162 18.92 -3.89 -14.63
CA ALA A 162 19.67 -3.07 -15.58
C ALA A 162 18.83 -2.70 -16.81
N THR A 163 18.10 -3.66 -17.40
CA THR A 163 17.30 -3.45 -18.61
C THR A 163 16.12 -2.50 -18.36
N MET A 164 15.48 -2.62 -17.19
CA MET A 164 14.39 -1.74 -16.75
C MET A 164 14.90 -0.41 -16.16
N GLN A 165 16.22 -0.21 -16.17
CA GLN A 165 16.90 1.01 -15.71
C GLN A 165 16.58 1.40 -14.26
N CYS A 166 16.32 0.43 -13.39
CA CYS A 166 15.97 0.67 -11.99
C CYS A 166 17.07 1.46 -11.26
N PHE A 167 18.34 1.22 -11.63
CA PHE A 167 19.53 1.89 -11.10
C PHE A 167 19.54 3.40 -11.31
N GLN A 168 18.79 3.94 -12.29
CA GLN A 168 18.75 5.39 -12.55
C GLN A 168 18.23 6.16 -11.34
N CYS A 169 17.27 5.58 -10.61
CA CYS A 169 16.68 6.16 -9.41
C CYS A 169 17.22 5.51 -8.14
N HIS A 170 17.29 4.18 -8.12
CA HIS A 170 17.61 3.42 -6.92
C HIS A 170 19.11 3.15 -6.72
N GLY A 171 19.95 3.48 -7.70
CA GLY A 171 21.38 3.16 -7.69
C GLY A 171 21.66 1.69 -7.96
N GLU A 172 22.91 1.33 -8.24
CA GLU A 172 23.30 -0.07 -8.53
C GLU A 172 23.07 -1.02 -7.34
N THR A 173 23.10 -0.46 -6.13
CA THR A 173 23.03 -1.23 -4.87
C THR A 173 21.70 -1.05 -4.14
N GLY A 174 20.74 -0.30 -4.69
CA GLY A 174 19.42 -0.11 -4.08
C GLY A 174 19.34 0.91 -2.95
N VAL A 175 20.40 1.68 -2.71
CA VAL A 175 20.48 2.68 -1.64
C VAL A 175 19.86 4.04 -1.99
N GLY A 176 19.36 4.21 -3.22
CA GLY A 176 18.68 5.44 -3.64
C GLY A 176 19.61 6.55 -4.12
N ASP A 177 20.82 6.22 -4.55
CA ASP A 177 21.87 7.14 -5.00
C ASP A 177 22.04 7.15 -6.53
N GLY A 178 21.01 6.73 -7.26
CA GLY A 178 21.02 6.75 -8.72
C GLY A 178 21.19 8.17 -9.27
N PRO A 179 21.69 8.33 -10.52
CA PRO A 179 21.97 9.64 -11.12
C PRO A 179 20.74 10.57 -11.23
N ALA A 180 19.52 10.01 -11.25
CA ALA A 180 18.28 10.79 -11.26
C ALA A 180 17.74 11.10 -9.86
N SER A 181 18.26 10.47 -8.80
CA SER A 181 17.68 10.46 -7.44
C SER A 181 17.34 11.85 -6.90
N GLU A 182 18.22 12.84 -7.08
CA GLU A 182 18.02 14.20 -6.55
C GLU A 182 17.05 15.05 -7.39
N THR A 183 16.69 14.62 -8.60
CA THR A 183 15.83 15.39 -9.53
C THR A 183 14.39 14.89 -9.60
N LEU A 184 14.08 13.81 -8.89
CA LEU A 184 12.75 13.21 -8.89
C LEU A 184 11.72 14.11 -8.18
N THR A 185 10.58 14.31 -8.83
CA THR A 185 9.43 15.02 -8.26
C THR A 185 8.19 14.14 -8.29
N ASP A 186 7.35 14.27 -7.27
CA ASP A 186 6.04 13.65 -7.27
C ASP A 186 5.03 14.44 -8.13
N SER A 187 3.78 13.98 -8.21
CA SER A 187 2.74 14.63 -9.02
C SER A 187 2.28 16.00 -8.50
N TRP A 188 2.65 16.36 -7.27
CA TRP A 188 2.39 17.69 -6.68
C TRP A 188 3.56 18.66 -6.91
N GLY A 189 4.66 18.17 -7.50
CA GLY A 189 5.87 18.95 -7.78
C GLY A 189 6.85 18.98 -6.61
N ASP A 190 6.59 18.24 -5.54
CA ASP A 190 7.48 18.11 -4.40
C ASP A 190 8.60 17.10 -4.70
N GLN A 191 9.78 17.37 -4.17
CA GLN A 191 10.92 16.46 -4.33
C GLN A 191 10.66 15.15 -3.59
N ILE A 192 10.85 14.03 -4.29
CA ILE A 192 10.67 12.68 -3.74
C ILE A 192 11.92 11.86 -3.99
N LEU A 193 12.35 11.07 -3.01
CA LEU A 193 13.53 10.20 -3.16
C LEU A 193 13.12 8.74 -3.29
N ALA A 194 13.85 8.02 -4.14
CA ALA A 194 14.00 6.58 -3.99
C ALA A 194 14.73 6.34 -2.66
N PHE A 195 14.00 5.84 -1.65
CA PHE A 195 14.63 5.56 -0.36
C PHE A 195 15.55 4.35 -0.48
N ASP A 196 16.56 4.28 0.39
CA ASP A 196 17.37 3.07 0.58
C ASP A 196 16.46 1.91 1.01
N PHE A 197 16.18 1.02 0.06
CA PHE A 197 15.30 -0.12 0.28
C PHE A 197 16.03 -1.31 0.91
N THR A 198 17.36 -1.24 1.01
CA THR A 198 18.17 -2.32 1.57
C THR A 198 18.22 -2.28 3.11
N SER A 199 18.02 -1.11 3.71
CA SER A 199 18.15 -0.95 5.16
C SER A 199 17.00 -1.51 6.00
N GLY A 200 15.98 -2.14 5.40
CA GLY A 200 14.91 -2.83 6.15
C GLY A 200 13.54 -2.84 5.45
N PRO A 201 12.42 -2.87 6.21
CA PRO A 201 11.10 -3.12 5.63
C PRO A 201 10.66 -2.07 4.60
N LEU A 202 10.06 -2.52 3.51
CA LEU A 202 9.52 -1.67 2.45
C LEU A 202 8.16 -1.08 2.82
N LYS A 203 7.86 0.11 2.29
CA LYS A 203 6.60 0.82 2.55
C LYS A 203 5.35 0.06 2.10
N GLY A 204 5.44 -0.64 0.96
CA GLY A 204 4.37 -1.46 0.39
C GLY A 204 4.31 -2.89 0.93
N GLY A 205 5.22 -3.25 1.84
CA GLY A 205 5.41 -4.60 2.36
C GLY A 205 6.59 -5.35 1.70
N SER A 206 7.16 -6.31 2.42
CA SER A 206 8.47 -6.92 2.09
C SER A 206 8.39 -8.41 1.72
N THR A 207 7.20 -8.97 1.57
CA THR A 207 7.07 -10.34 1.02
C THR A 207 7.36 -10.32 -0.49
N PRO A 208 7.81 -11.43 -1.09
CA PRO A 208 8.04 -11.50 -2.53
C PRO A 208 6.84 -11.03 -3.36
N GLU A 209 5.61 -11.40 -2.97
CA GLU A 209 4.38 -11.00 -3.65
C GLU A 209 4.10 -9.49 -3.54
N MET A 210 4.45 -8.85 -2.42
CA MET A 210 4.27 -7.40 -2.24
C MET A 210 5.31 -6.60 -3.02
N ILE A 211 6.52 -7.12 -3.14
CA ILE A 211 7.57 -6.55 -4.00
C ILE A 211 7.13 -6.68 -5.47
N TYR A 212 6.69 -7.87 -5.88
CA TYR A 212 6.12 -8.12 -7.22
C TYR A 212 4.98 -7.14 -7.50
N ARG A 213 4.03 -7.00 -6.57
CA ARG A 213 2.90 -6.06 -6.69
C ARG A 213 3.38 -4.64 -6.94
N THR A 214 4.36 -4.17 -6.18
CA THR A 214 4.91 -2.81 -6.32
C THR A 214 5.38 -2.54 -7.76
N PHE A 215 6.05 -3.50 -8.39
CA PHE A 215 6.50 -3.35 -9.77
C PHE A 215 5.33 -3.35 -10.76
N MET A 216 4.32 -4.19 -10.53
CA MET A 216 3.22 -4.38 -11.49
C MET A 216 2.13 -3.32 -11.37
N THR A 217 1.88 -2.77 -10.19
CA THR A 217 0.88 -1.70 -10.00
C THR A 217 1.50 -0.32 -10.14
N GLY A 218 2.81 -0.20 -9.95
CA GLY A 218 3.47 1.09 -9.78
C GLY A 218 3.01 1.81 -8.50
N LEU A 219 3.55 2.99 -8.28
CA LEU A 219 3.24 3.84 -7.14
C LEU A 219 2.67 5.17 -7.63
N ASP A 220 1.35 5.23 -7.84
CA ASP A 220 0.71 6.41 -8.40
C ASP A 220 0.99 7.67 -7.57
N GLY A 221 1.14 8.78 -8.28
CA GLY A 221 1.58 10.05 -7.70
C GLY A 221 3.10 10.13 -7.53
N THR A 222 3.89 9.14 -7.98
CA THR A 222 5.35 9.16 -7.93
C THR A 222 5.98 8.82 -9.28
N PRO A 223 7.29 9.05 -9.45
CA PRO A 223 8.02 8.61 -10.64
C PRO A 223 8.20 7.10 -10.79
N MET A 224 7.78 6.27 -9.83
CA MET A 224 7.91 4.80 -9.92
C MET A 224 6.72 4.22 -10.71
N PRO A 225 6.90 3.86 -11.99
CA PRO A 225 5.79 3.48 -12.85
C PRO A 225 5.35 2.05 -12.58
N SER A 226 4.23 1.64 -13.21
CA SER A 226 3.99 0.24 -13.45
C SER A 226 4.90 -0.27 -14.56
N TYR A 227 5.55 -1.41 -14.31
CA TYR A 227 6.33 -2.15 -15.30
C TYR A 227 5.51 -3.25 -16.00
N GLN A 228 4.23 -3.43 -15.64
CA GLN A 228 3.38 -4.47 -16.21
C GLN A 228 3.27 -4.40 -17.75
N PRO A 229 3.21 -3.22 -18.39
CA PRO A 229 3.21 -3.13 -19.86
C PRO A 229 4.58 -3.44 -20.50
N ALA A 230 5.68 -3.24 -19.77
CA ALA A 230 7.04 -3.37 -20.29
C ALA A 230 7.66 -4.76 -20.00
N MET A 231 7.25 -5.41 -18.93
CA MET A 231 7.71 -6.74 -18.51
C MET A 231 6.64 -7.77 -18.81
N THR A 232 6.64 -8.34 -20.01
CA THR A 232 5.62 -9.31 -20.43
C THR A 232 5.88 -10.73 -19.91
N GLU A 233 7.13 -11.08 -19.67
CA GLU A 233 7.52 -12.40 -19.20
C GLU A 233 7.37 -12.51 -17.68
N GLU A 234 6.58 -13.47 -17.22
CA GLU A 234 6.34 -13.71 -15.79
C GLU A 234 7.63 -14.07 -15.05
N GLN A 235 8.53 -14.77 -15.73
CA GLN A 235 9.85 -15.15 -15.21
C GLN A 235 10.69 -13.92 -14.85
N ASP A 236 10.72 -12.90 -15.72
CA ASP A 236 11.50 -11.67 -15.50
C ASP A 236 11.01 -10.90 -14.28
N ARG A 237 9.69 -10.90 -14.02
CA ARG A 237 9.09 -10.23 -12.87
C ARG A 237 9.53 -10.87 -11.55
N TRP A 238 9.51 -12.20 -11.48
CA TRP A 238 9.98 -12.93 -10.29
C TRP A 238 11.50 -12.92 -10.13
N ASP A 239 12.24 -12.92 -11.24
CA ASP A 239 13.69 -12.79 -11.20
C ASP A 239 14.10 -11.40 -10.66
N LEU A 240 13.43 -10.32 -11.08
CA LEU A 240 13.64 -9.00 -10.51
C LEU A 240 13.39 -8.97 -8.99
N VAL A 241 12.33 -9.64 -8.52
CA VAL A 241 12.05 -9.81 -7.08
C VAL A 241 13.22 -10.50 -6.38
N SER A 242 13.77 -11.58 -6.95
CA SER A 242 14.94 -12.28 -6.39
C SER A 242 16.14 -11.36 -6.23
N TYR A 243 16.42 -10.51 -7.22
CA TYR A 243 17.54 -9.57 -7.17
C TYR A 243 17.35 -8.49 -6.10
N CYS A 244 16.16 -7.90 -6.01
CA CYS A 244 15.86 -6.94 -4.95
C CYS A 244 15.97 -7.58 -3.54
N LEU A 245 15.52 -8.83 -3.38
CA LEU A 245 15.69 -9.57 -2.12
C LEU A 245 17.16 -9.86 -1.80
N GLU A 246 18.01 -10.09 -2.80
CA GLU A 246 19.45 -10.23 -2.59
C GLU A 246 20.08 -8.91 -2.11
N LEU A 247 19.76 -7.79 -2.75
CA LEU A 247 20.23 -6.46 -2.31
C LEU A 247 19.80 -6.15 -0.87
N MET A 248 18.57 -6.51 -0.49
CA MET A 248 18.07 -6.35 0.88
C MET A 248 18.80 -7.24 1.90
N ARG A 249 19.36 -8.39 1.49
CA ARG A 249 20.17 -9.26 2.37
C ARG A 249 21.63 -8.82 2.47
N GLY A 250 22.17 -8.23 1.40
CA GLY A 250 23.57 -7.85 1.27
C GLY A 250 23.97 -6.59 2.02
N ALA A 251 23.02 -5.79 2.51
CA ALA A 251 23.33 -4.59 3.26
C ALA A 251 23.89 -4.92 4.66
N PRO A 252 25.02 -4.34 5.07
CA PRO A 252 25.45 -4.43 6.46
C PRO A 252 24.38 -3.81 7.35
N ALA A 253 23.96 -4.51 8.39
CA ALA A 253 23.02 -3.98 9.38
C ALA A 253 23.57 -2.63 9.89
N THR A 254 22.90 -1.54 9.54
CA THR A 254 23.24 -0.22 10.07
C THR A 254 23.02 -0.28 11.58
N GLN A 255 24.10 -0.11 12.36
CA GLN A 255 24.00 0.10 13.80
C GLN A 255 23.14 1.34 14.02
N GLN A 256 21.99 1.14 14.66
CA GLN A 256 21.18 2.22 15.19
C GLN A 256 21.93 2.77 16.40
N ASP A 257 22.53 3.95 16.26
CA ASP A 257 22.91 4.81 17.39
C ASP A 257 21.70 5.66 17.81
#